data_AF-A0A936ZYL1-F1
#
_entry.id   AF-A0A936ZYL1-F1
#
_cell.length_a   1.000
_cell.length_b   1.000
_cell.length_c   1.000
_cell.angle_alpha   90.00
_cell.angle_beta   90.00
_cell.angle_gamma   90.00
#
_symmetry.space_group_name_H-M   'P 1'
#
loop_
_entity.id
_entity.type
_entity.pdbx_description
1 polymer ?
#
loop_
_entity_poly.entity_id
_entity_poly.type
_entity_poly.pdbx_seq_one_letter_code
_entity_poly.pdbx_strand_id
1 'polypeptide(L)'
;MNQNIKNVLEYSLGVVLVLVILVIGISLTNVLDELLWVLLSVILIPILGLVLSSSKNKKIGTGILFSFVPVIITLLVYVFIQLSQLH
;
A
#
# COMPACT_ATOMS: atom_id res chain seq x y z
N MET A 1 13.88 -12.10 22.52
CA MET A 1 13.18 -12.49 21.27
C MET A 1 14.24 -12.74 20.20
N ASN A 2 14.16 -13.85 19.45
CA ASN A 2 15.13 -14.14 18.39
C ASN A 2 15.12 -13.01 17.34
N GLN A 3 16.29 -12.55 16.92
CA GLN A 3 16.45 -11.45 15.97
C GLN A 3 15.69 -11.71 14.66
N ASN A 4 15.65 -12.98 14.21
CA ASN A 4 14.90 -13.37 13.02
C ASN A 4 13.40 -13.20 13.20
N ILE A 5 12.87 -13.57 14.37
CA ILE A 5 11.45 -13.42 14.70
C ILE A 5 11.07 -11.93 14.74
N LYS A 6 11.93 -11.08 15.33
CA LYS A 6 11.73 -9.63 15.33
C LYS A 6 11.64 -9.06 13.91
N ASN A 7 12.53 -9.50 13.02
CA ASN A 7 12.56 -9.02 11.64
C ASN A 7 11.29 -9.41 10.87
N VAL A 8 10.84 -10.66 11.01
CA VAL A 8 9.61 -11.13 10.36
C VAL A 8 8.39 -10.36 10.86
N LEU A 9 8.31 -10.09 12.17
CA LEU A 9 7.24 -9.28 12.74
C LEU A 9 7.23 -7.85 12.17
N GLU A 10 8.38 -7.18 12.12
CA GLU A 10 8.48 -5.84 11.54
C GLU A 10 8.05 -5.79 10.06
N TYR A 11 8.44 -6.79 9.26
CA TYR A 11 7.97 -6.88 7.87
C TYR A 11 6.45 -7.10 7.79
N SER A 12 5.93 -8.05 8.57
CA SER A 12 4.50 -8.36 8.58
C SER A 12 3.64 -7.17 9.04
N LEU A 13 4.15 -6.35 9.97
CA LEU A 13 3.50 -5.11 10.37
C LEU A 13 3.40 -4.11 9.20
N GLY A 14 4.42 -4.02 8.36
CA GLY A 14 4.39 -3.21 7.15
C GLY A 14 3.32 -3.68 6.16
N VAL A 15 3.20 -5.00 5.96
CA VAL A 15 2.17 -5.61 5.11
C VAL A 15 0.76 -5.28 5.63
N VAL A 16 0.53 -5.48 6.93
CA VAL A 16 -0.76 -5.21 7.58
C VAL A 16 -1.13 -3.73 7.48
N LEU A 17 -0.16 -2.83 7.65
CA LEU A 17 -0.37 -1.38 7.50
C LEU A 17 -0.91 -1.02 6.12
N VAL A 18 -0.35 -1.60 5.04
CA VAL A 18 -0.83 -1.35 3.68
C VAL A 18 -2.28 -1.81 3.51
N LEU A 19 -2.61 -3.01 4.00
CA LEU A 19 -3.98 -3.52 3.94
C LEU A 19 -4.97 -2.63 4.70
N VAL A 20 -4.60 -2.17 5.90
CA VAL A 20 -5.44 -1.29 6.70
C VAL A 20 -5.67 0.04 5.99
N ILE A 21 -4.62 0.67 5.43
CA ILE A 21 -4.76 1.94 4.69
C ILE A 21 -5.66 1.76 3.47
N LEU A 22 -5.53 0.66 2.73
CA LEU A 22 -6.38 0.37 1.58
C LEU A 22 -7.85 0.17 1.97
N VAL A 23 -8.12 -0.63 3.00
CA VAL A 23 -9.49 -0.87 3.49
C VAL A 23 -10.13 0.43 3.97
N ILE A 24 -9.38 1.28 4.69
CA ILE A 24 -9.86 2.60 5.13
C ILE A 24 -10.13 3.49 3.91
N GLY A 25 -9.20 3.54 2.94
CA GLY A 25 -9.36 4.32 1.71
C GLY A 25 -10.62 3.94 0.95
N ILE A 26 -10.86 2.63 0.74
CA ILE A 26 -12.05 2.09 0.07
C ILE A 26 -13.32 2.32 0.90
N SER A 27 -13.24 2.30 2.22
CA SER A 27 -14.41 2.58 3.06
C SER A 27 -14.81 4.05 2.98
N LEU A 28 -13.84 4.96 2.81
CA LEU A 28 -14.05 6.39 2.67
C LEU A 28 -14.54 6.79 1.28
N THR A 29 -14.26 6.02 0.22
CA THR A 29 -14.80 6.28 -1.12
C THR A 29 -16.33 6.16 -1.20
N ASN A 30 -16.97 5.45 -0.27
CA ASN A 30 -18.43 5.43 -0.18
C ASN A 30 -19.05 6.75 0.35
N VAL A 31 -18.22 7.65 0.89
CA VAL A 31 -18.66 8.89 1.55
C VAL A 31 -18.24 10.14 0.77
N LEU A 32 -17.21 10.03 -0.08
CA LEU A 32 -16.53 11.15 -0.75
C LEU A 32 -16.09 10.74 -2.17
N ASP A 33 -15.75 11.72 -3.02
CA ASP A 33 -15.33 11.49 -4.41
C ASP A 33 -14.36 10.31 -4.57
N GLU A 34 -14.82 9.25 -5.25
CA GLU A 34 -14.16 7.94 -5.31
C GLU A 34 -12.72 8.03 -5.83
N LEU A 35 -12.49 8.93 -6.80
CA LEU A 35 -11.19 9.09 -7.46
C LEU A 35 -10.14 9.72 -6.54
N LEU A 36 -10.56 10.67 -5.69
CA LEU A 36 -9.64 11.50 -4.91
C LEU A 36 -8.99 10.71 -3.78
N TRP A 37 -9.75 9.85 -3.10
CA TRP A 37 -9.24 8.98 -2.04
C TRP A 37 -8.39 7.83 -2.56
N VAL A 38 -8.75 7.25 -3.70
CA VAL A 38 -7.92 6.22 -4.34
C VAL A 38 -6.56 6.82 -4.71
N LEU A 39 -6.53 7.99 -5.34
CA LEU A 39 -5.29 8.68 -5.70
C LEU A 39 -4.46 9.05 -4.47
N LEU A 40 -5.10 9.59 -3.41
CA LEU A 40 -4.41 9.90 -2.15
C LEU A 40 -3.79 8.64 -1.53
N SER A 41 -4.52 7.54 -1.50
CA SER A 41 -4.04 6.26 -0.93
C SER A 41 -2.84 5.72 -1.72
N VAL A 42 -2.92 5.75 -3.06
CA VAL A 42 -1.86 5.29 -3.96
C VAL A 42 -0.59 6.14 -3.81
N ILE A 43 -0.71 7.43 -3.47
CA ILE A 43 0.46 8.30 -3.28
C ILE A 43 0.99 8.23 -1.84
N LEU A 44 0.11 8.17 -0.84
CA LEU A 44 0.51 8.20 0.58
C LEU A 44 1.22 6.91 1.02
N ILE A 45 0.78 5.74 0.55
CA ILE A 45 1.38 4.46 0.91
C ILE A 45 2.89 4.39 0.56
N PRO A 46 3.33 4.68 -0.67
CA PRO A 46 4.75 4.64 -1.02
C PRO A 46 5.55 5.75 -0.31
N ILE A 47 4.98 6.93 -0.07
CA ILE A 47 5.64 7.99 0.71
C ILE A 47 5.87 7.52 2.15
N LEU A 48 4.87 6.95 2.81
CA LEU A 48 4.99 6.35 4.15
C LEU A 48 6.03 5.23 4.17
N GLY A 49 6.02 4.36 3.15
CA GLY A 49 7.00 3.30 2.98
C GLY A 49 8.44 3.84 2.89
N LEU A 50 8.66 4.87 2.06
CA LEU A 50 9.96 5.52 1.89
C LEU A 50 10.45 6.19 3.17
N VAL A 51 9.59 6.97 3.82
CA VAL A 51 9.92 7.65 5.09
C VAL A 51 10.29 6.63 6.17
N LEU A 52 9.51 5.55 6.30
CA LEU A 52 9.80 4.50 7.29
C LEU A 52 11.05 3.70 6.92
N SER A 53 11.33 3.48 5.63
CA SER A 53 12.52 2.75 5.16
C SER A 53 13.81 3.51 5.47
N SER A 54 13.75 4.84 5.50
CA SER A 54 14.85 5.74 5.83
C SER A 54 14.99 6.01 7.34
N SER A 55 14.12 5.41 8.16
CA SER A 55 14.07 5.63 9.62
C SER A 55 14.59 4.43 10.41
N LYS A 56 14.51 4.51 11.75
CA LYS A 56 14.75 3.37 12.66
C LYS A 56 13.83 2.16 12.37
N ASN A 57 12.70 2.38 11.70
CA ASN A 57 11.71 1.37 11.33
C ASN A 57 11.91 0.80 9.91
N LYS A 58 13.16 0.73 9.45
CA LYS A 58 13.52 0.37 8.07
C LYS A 58 12.78 -0.86 7.54
N LYS A 59 12.68 -1.93 8.34
CA LYS A 59 12.02 -3.18 7.93
C LYS A 59 10.51 -3.04 7.73
N ILE A 60 9.84 -2.24 8.57
CA ILE A 60 8.43 -1.91 8.39
C ILE A 60 8.24 -1.16 7.08
N GLY A 61 9.07 -0.14 6.82
CA GLY A 61 9.03 0.62 5.56
C GLY A 61 9.30 -0.24 4.34
N THR A 62 10.25 -1.18 4.44
CA THR A 62 10.55 -2.13 3.36
C THR A 62 9.37 -3.08 3.12
N GLY A 63 8.70 -3.54 4.18
CA GLY A 63 7.47 -4.32 4.11
C GLY A 63 6.34 -3.57 3.40
N ILE A 64 6.15 -2.28 3.71
CA ILE A 64 5.18 -1.41 3.04
C ILE A 64 5.48 -1.32 1.54
N LEU A 65 6.72 -1.01 1.17
CA LEU A 65 7.12 -0.83 -0.24
C LEU A 65 6.93 -2.13 -1.06
N PHE A 66 7.37 -3.27 -0.53
CA PHE A 66 7.19 -4.56 -1.22
C PHE A 66 5.71 -4.93 -1.37
N SER A 67 4.91 -4.67 -0.34
CA SER A 67 3.47 -4.96 -0.37
C SER A 67 2.70 -4.03 -1.31
N PHE A 68 3.25 -2.84 -1.59
CA PHE A 68 2.63 -1.87 -2.48
C PHE A 68 2.80 -2.22 -3.97
N VAL A 69 3.86 -2.96 -4.34
CA VAL A 69 4.09 -3.42 -5.72
C VAL A 69 2.89 -4.18 -6.31
N PRO A 70 2.35 -5.25 -5.66
CA PRO A 70 1.18 -5.95 -6.19
C PRO A 70 -0.08 -5.07 -6.25
N VAL A 71 -0.21 -4.07 -5.37
CA VAL A 71 -1.32 -3.10 -5.39
C VAL A 71 -1.27 -2.26 -6.67
N ILE A 72 -0.09 -1.72 -7.02
CA ILE A 72 0.09 -0.97 -8.27
C ILE A 72 -0.18 -1.85 -9.49
N ILE A 73 0.35 -3.07 -9.51
CA ILE A 73 0.16 -3.99 -10.64
C ILE A 73 -1.34 -4.26 -10.85
N THR A 74 -2.08 -4.51 -9.76
CA THR A 74 -3.53 -4.74 -9.83
C THR A 74 -4.26 -3.52 -10.39
N LEU A 75 -3.89 -2.31 -9.95
CA LEU A 75 -4.47 -1.06 -10.45
C LEU A 75 -4.20 -0.86 -11.95
N LEU A 76 -2.97 -1.11 -12.41
CA LEU A 76 -2.59 -0.99 -13.82
C LEU A 76 -3.34 -2.00 -14.70
N VAL A 77 -3.47 -3.25 -14.24
CA VAL A 77 -4.25 -4.28 -14.93
C VAL A 77 -5.72 -3.87 -15.02
N TYR A 78 -6.30 -3.36 -13.93
CA TYR A 78 -7.68 -2.87 -13.93
C TYR A 78 -7.89 -1.75 -14.95
N VAL A 79 -7.00 -0.75 -14.97
CA VAL A 79 -7.07 0.37 -15.93
C VAL A 79 -6.94 -0.15 -17.37
N PHE A 80 -6.01 -1.06 -17.63
CA PHE A 80 -5.82 -1.65 -18.95
C PHE A 80 -7.08 -2.38 -19.45
N ILE A 81 -7.72 -3.17 -18.57
CA ILE A 81 -8.96 -3.89 -18.92
C ILE A 81 -10.07 -2.90 -19.30
N GLN A 82 -10.28 -1.84 -18.50
CA GLN A 82 -11.30 -0.83 -18.80
C GLN A 82 -11.04 -0.12 -20.13
N LEU A 83 -9.78 0.27 -20.39
CA LEU A 83 -9.38 0.90 -21.65
C LEU A 83 -9.53 -0.05 -22.85
N SER A 84 -9.29 -1.35 -22.67
CA SER A 84 -9.43 -2.34 -23.74
C SER A 84 -10.89 -2.59 -24.17
N GLN A 85 -11.86 -2.35 -23.28
CA GLN A 85 -13.29 -2.48 -23.59
C GLN A 85 -13.87 -1.25 -24.31
N LEU A 86 -13.12 -0.14 -24.33
CA LEU A 86 -13.46 1.08 -25.06
C LEU A 86 -13.08 1.04 -26.55
N HIS A 87 -12.31 0.04 -26.97
CA HIS A 87 -11.89 -0.22 -28.35
C HIS A 87 -12.59 -1.44 -28.94
#